data_AF-A0A7X0CBM4-F1
#
_entry.id   AF-A0A7X0CBM4-F1
#
_cell.length_a   1.000
_cell.length_b   1.000
_cell.length_c   1.000
_cell.angle_alpha   90.00
_cell.angle_beta   90.00
_cell.angle_gamma   90.00
#
_symmetry.space_group_name_H-M   'P 1'
#
loop_
_entity.id
_entity.type
_entity.pdbx_description
1 polymer ?
#
loop_
_entity_poly.entity_id
_entity_poly.type
_entity_poly.pdbx_seq_one_letter_code
_entity_poly.pdbx_strand_id
1 'polypeptide(L)'
;MAKRRLRTGPTAALPARPGQADLLRIVRLADPGARADGDDIVAVDVRVHAPVEAGPDLVGGELEEVWAVRVAAEGPLPFDFFDRYLAEGIASRLGGLAVCRGEVSDPADDEGGGPAVILPVRPEADELVSLLEREGEVEPEEEGFAYTVDGLRVLVVPQKGSPPAAQELLPFATELTAVELRGEDRERLDALALRLAEGLNGLVVDRWRFRVDAAEDVLPPA
;
A
#
# COMPACT_ATOMS: atom_id res chain seq x y z
N MET A 1 32.05 -16.82 6.85
CA MET A 1 30.77 -17.57 6.83
C MET A 1 29.84 -16.84 5.88
N ALA A 2 29.55 -17.42 4.72
CA ALA A 2 28.71 -16.79 3.71
C ALA A 2 27.30 -16.58 4.28
N LYS A 3 26.82 -15.33 4.26
CA LYS A 3 25.44 -14.93 4.55
C LYS A 3 24.52 -15.96 3.89
N ARG A 4 23.97 -16.86 4.69
CA ARG A 4 22.99 -17.85 4.29
C ARG A 4 21.80 -17.01 3.86
N ARG A 5 21.73 -16.74 2.55
CA ARG A 5 20.66 -16.00 1.88
C ARG A 5 19.37 -16.30 2.65
N LEU A 6 18.81 -15.26 3.27
CA LEU A 6 17.46 -15.31 3.79
C LEU A 6 16.58 -15.68 2.59
N ARG A 7 16.36 -16.99 2.40
CA ARG A 7 15.34 -17.60 1.54
C ARG A 7 13.98 -17.49 2.24
N THR A 8 13.81 -16.43 3.00
CA THR A 8 12.63 -16.10 3.78
C THR A 8 12.03 -14.91 3.06
N GLY A 9 10.73 -14.92 2.82
CA GLY A 9 10.07 -13.84 2.08
C GLY A 9 10.22 -12.46 2.76
N PRO A 10 9.67 -11.41 2.15
CA PRO A 10 9.68 -10.06 2.69
C PRO A 10 9.31 -10.04 4.18
N THR A 11 9.99 -9.22 4.97
CA THR A 11 9.84 -9.21 6.43
C THR A 11 9.67 -7.78 6.93
N ALA A 12 8.63 -7.53 7.71
CA ALA A 12 8.52 -6.31 8.51
C ALA A 12 9.30 -6.53 9.82
N ALA A 13 10.29 -5.68 10.08
CA ALA A 13 11.10 -5.66 11.28
C ALA A 13 10.60 -4.52 12.17
N LEU A 14 10.00 -4.86 13.30
CA LEU A 14 9.22 -3.93 14.13
C LEU A 14 9.93 -3.66 15.46
N PRO A 15 9.82 -2.43 16.01
CA PRO A 15 10.47 -2.06 17.27
C PRO A 15 9.80 -2.68 18.51
N ALA A 16 8.57 -3.18 18.37
CA ALA A 16 7.81 -3.83 19.44
C ALA A 16 7.03 -5.03 18.89
N ARG A 17 6.70 -5.99 19.75
CA ARG A 17 5.90 -7.17 19.37
C ARG A 17 4.48 -6.71 19.03
N PRO A 18 4.01 -6.85 17.78
CA PRO A 18 2.65 -6.50 17.45
C PRO A 18 1.67 -7.57 17.97
N GLY A 19 0.47 -7.13 18.34
CA GLY A 19 -0.63 -8.05 18.62
C GLY A 19 -1.16 -8.70 17.33
N GLN A 20 -1.62 -9.95 17.42
CA GLN A 20 -2.20 -10.64 16.26
C GLN A 20 -3.45 -9.90 15.73
N ALA A 21 -4.27 -9.35 16.63
CA ALA A 21 -5.46 -8.58 16.26
C ALA A 21 -5.10 -7.32 15.47
N ASP A 22 -4.04 -6.62 15.86
CA ASP A 22 -3.56 -5.42 15.17
C ASP A 22 -2.99 -5.75 13.80
N LEU A 23 -2.18 -6.82 13.71
CA LEU A 23 -1.69 -7.32 12.43
C LEU A 23 -2.85 -7.71 11.51
N LEU A 24 -3.85 -8.43 12.01
CA LEU A 24 -5.00 -8.82 11.20
C LEU A 24 -5.79 -7.60 10.71
N ARG A 25 -5.98 -6.58 11.56
CA ARG A 25 -6.62 -5.32 11.17
C ARG A 25 -5.85 -4.63 10.04
N ILE A 26 -4.52 -4.54 10.17
CA ILE A 26 -3.65 -3.92 9.16
C ILE A 26 -3.68 -4.71 7.84
N VAL A 27 -3.51 -6.04 7.89
CA VAL A 27 -3.54 -6.89 6.70
C VAL A 27 -4.87 -6.81 5.97
N ARG A 28 -5.99 -6.61 6.69
CA ARG A 28 -7.33 -6.44 6.10
C ARG A 28 -7.51 -5.19 5.26
N LEU A 29 -6.69 -4.16 5.47
CA LEU A 29 -6.67 -3.01 4.58
C LEU A 29 -6.09 -3.38 3.20
N ALA A 30 -5.13 -4.31 3.14
CA ALA A 30 -4.56 -4.80 1.88
C ALA A 30 -5.39 -5.92 1.24
N ASP A 31 -6.02 -6.77 2.06
CA ASP A 31 -6.92 -7.85 1.65
C ASP A 31 -8.11 -7.97 2.62
N PRO A 32 -9.31 -7.47 2.28
CA PRO A 32 -10.50 -7.57 3.11
C PRO A 32 -10.88 -9.01 3.49
N GLY A 33 -10.45 -10.00 2.68
CA GLY A 33 -10.66 -11.43 2.94
C GLY A 33 -9.70 -12.06 3.95
N ALA A 34 -8.71 -11.30 4.43
CA ALA A 34 -7.69 -11.84 5.32
C ALA A 34 -8.26 -12.36 6.64
N ARG A 35 -7.69 -13.47 7.11
CA ARG A 35 -8.18 -14.22 8.27
C ARG A 35 -7.04 -14.81 9.09
N ALA A 36 -7.28 -14.96 10.38
CA ALA A 36 -6.39 -15.73 11.25
C ALA A 36 -6.39 -17.21 10.86
N ASP A 37 -5.24 -17.85 11.03
CA ASP A 37 -5.02 -19.28 10.88
C ASP A 37 -4.01 -19.74 11.95
N GLY A 38 -4.52 -20.12 13.11
CA GLY A 38 -3.69 -20.27 14.32
C GLY A 38 -3.12 -18.92 14.76
N ASP A 39 -1.80 -18.85 14.96
CA ASP A 39 -1.09 -17.61 15.29
C ASP A 39 -0.71 -16.78 14.03
N ASP A 40 -0.87 -17.37 12.84
CA ASP A 40 -0.55 -16.74 11.55
C ASP A 40 -1.80 -16.07 10.95
N ILE A 41 -1.61 -15.30 9.88
CA ILE A 41 -2.68 -14.68 9.09
C ILE A 41 -2.50 -15.10 7.63
N VAL A 42 -3.59 -15.49 6.98
CA VAL A 42 -3.63 -15.78 5.54
C VAL A 42 -4.35 -14.64 4.82
N ALA A 43 -3.72 -14.13 3.77
CA ALA A 43 -4.27 -13.12 2.87
C ALA A 43 -3.97 -13.55 1.44
N VAL A 44 -4.99 -13.75 0.62
CA VAL A 44 -4.87 -14.33 -0.74
C VAL A 44 -3.95 -15.55 -0.78
N ASP A 45 -2.78 -15.44 -1.41
CA ASP A 45 -1.77 -16.48 -1.63
C ASP A 45 -0.52 -16.29 -0.76
N VAL A 46 -0.61 -15.46 0.29
CA VAL A 46 0.46 -15.20 1.23
C VAL A 46 0.05 -15.50 2.67
N ARG A 47 1.05 -15.87 3.46
CA ARG A 47 0.97 -16.07 4.90
C ARG A 47 1.84 -15.05 5.62
N VAL A 48 1.23 -14.30 6.53
CA VAL A 48 1.92 -13.46 7.49
C VAL A 48 2.11 -14.28 8.76
N HIS A 49 3.36 -14.60 9.07
CA HIS A 49 3.70 -15.43 10.21
C HIS A 49 3.64 -14.65 11.53
N ALA A 50 3.35 -15.37 12.61
CA ALA A 50 3.43 -14.86 13.97
C ALA A 50 4.77 -14.14 14.23
N PRO A 51 4.78 -13.01 14.96
CA PRO A 51 6.00 -12.27 15.24
C PRO A 51 7.01 -13.11 16.02
N VAL A 52 8.27 -13.08 15.57
CA VAL A 52 9.39 -13.71 16.28
C VAL A 52 10.44 -12.67 16.65
N GLU A 53 11.02 -12.81 17.83
CA GLU A 53 12.15 -11.97 18.23
C GLU A 53 13.37 -12.27 17.33
N ALA A 54 14.03 -11.21 16.86
CA ALA A 54 15.19 -11.27 16.00
C ALA A 54 16.30 -10.37 16.54
N GLY A 55 17.53 -10.63 16.12
CA GLY A 55 18.67 -9.78 16.48
C GLY A 55 18.65 -8.44 15.71
N PRO A 56 19.20 -7.36 16.29
CA PRO A 56 19.37 -6.06 15.62
C PRO A 56 20.05 -6.14 14.26
N ASP A 57 20.95 -7.11 14.08
CA ASP A 57 21.66 -7.37 12.82
C ASP A 57 20.73 -7.62 11.62
N LEU A 58 19.46 -8.01 11.84
CA LEU A 58 18.48 -8.18 10.77
C LEU A 58 18.29 -6.89 9.95
N VAL A 59 18.34 -5.75 10.64
CA VAL A 59 18.18 -4.41 10.07
C VAL A 59 19.48 -3.60 10.17
N GLY A 60 20.63 -4.27 10.25
CA GLY A 60 21.93 -3.59 10.34
C GLY A 60 22.16 -2.81 11.64
N GLY A 61 21.37 -3.06 12.70
CA GLY A 61 21.48 -2.37 13.98
C GLY A 61 20.68 -1.06 14.07
N GLU A 62 19.82 -0.76 13.10
CA GLU A 62 18.96 0.45 13.13
C GLU A 62 17.90 0.41 14.23
N LEU A 63 17.51 -0.79 14.67
CA LEU A 63 16.57 -0.99 15.78
C LEU A 63 17.26 -1.73 16.93
N GLU A 64 17.04 -1.28 18.16
CA GLU A 64 17.58 -1.90 19.38
C GLU A 64 16.89 -3.23 19.70
N GLU A 65 15.57 -3.28 19.55
CA GLU A 65 14.75 -4.48 19.66
C GLU A 65 14.08 -4.76 18.32
N VAL A 66 14.06 -6.02 17.89
CA VAL A 66 13.49 -6.39 16.58
C VAL A 66 12.52 -7.54 16.71
N TRP A 67 11.29 -7.30 16.26
CA TRP A 67 10.26 -8.31 16.06
C TRP A 67 10.03 -8.52 14.57
N ALA A 68 10.41 -9.69 14.07
CA ALA A 68 10.28 -10.04 12.66
C ALA A 68 8.90 -10.65 12.37
N VAL A 69 8.15 -9.99 11.48
CA VAL A 69 6.90 -10.47 10.90
C VAL A 69 7.18 -10.85 9.45
N ARG A 70 7.32 -12.16 9.20
CA ARG A 70 7.66 -12.68 7.87
C ARG A 70 6.40 -12.84 7.03
N VAL A 71 6.43 -12.34 5.80
CA VAL A 71 5.44 -12.60 4.76
C VAL A 71 5.99 -13.65 3.80
N ALA A 72 5.26 -14.75 3.62
CA ALA A 72 5.68 -15.86 2.78
C ALA A 72 4.58 -16.24 1.79
N ALA A 73 4.93 -16.38 0.51
CA ALA A 73 4.04 -16.96 -0.49
C ALA A 73 3.70 -18.42 -0.15
N GLU A 74 2.43 -18.80 -0.26
CA GLU A 74 1.98 -20.20 -0.15
C GLU A 74 1.93 -20.92 -1.50
N GLY A 75 2.17 -20.20 -2.61
CA GLY A 75 2.05 -20.70 -3.98
C GLY A 75 3.20 -20.26 -4.92
N PRO A 76 2.98 -20.16 -6.25
CA PRO A 76 3.92 -19.48 -7.15
C PRO A 76 4.19 -18.04 -6.68
N LEU A 77 5.17 -17.36 -7.29
CA LEU A 77 5.51 -15.97 -6.89
C LEU A 77 4.23 -15.12 -6.74
N PRO A 78 4.05 -14.44 -5.58
CA PRO A 78 2.85 -13.67 -5.29
C PRO A 78 2.55 -12.69 -6.41
N PHE A 79 1.27 -12.56 -6.73
CA PHE A 79 0.83 -11.67 -7.79
C PHE A 79 1.32 -10.23 -7.52
N ASP A 80 2.00 -9.63 -8.49
CA ASP A 80 2.40 -8.22 -8.49
C ASP A 80 3.14 -7.74 -7.22
N PHE A 81 4.05 -8.58 -6.69
CA PHE A 81 4.85 -8.28 -5.51
C PHE A 81 4.02 -7.99 -4.24
N PHE A 82 2.82 -8.57 -4.13
CA PHE A 82 1.93 -8.37 -2.98
C PHE A 82 2.59 -8.67 -1.63
N ASP A 83 3.41 -9.71 -1.54
CA ASP A 83 4.17 -10.05 -0.33
C ASP A 83 5.12 -8.94 0.11
N ARG A 84 5.78 -8.29 -0.84
CA ARG A 84 6.69 -7.17 -0.60
C ARG A 84 5.91 -5.96 -0.11
N TYR A 85 4.87 -5.56 -0.84
CA TYR A 85 4.05 -4.41 -0.46
C TYR A 85 3.38 -4.63 0.90
N LEU A 86 2.96 -5.86 1.21
CA LEU A 86 2.40 -6.19 2.51
C LEU A 86 3.41 -6.02 3.65
N ALA A 87 4.66 -6.47 3.46
CA ALA A 87 5.72 -6.26 4.46
C ALA A 87 6.07 -4.77 4.65
N GLU A 88 6.22 -4.02 3.57
CA GLU A 88 6.51 -2.57 3.62
C GLU A 88 5.36 -1.78 4.25
N GLY A 89 4.11 -2.09 3.91
CA GLY A 89 2.93 -1.42 4.47
C GLY A 89 2.68 -1.76 5.95
N ILE A 90 3.00 -2.99 6.39
CA ILE A 90 3.00 -3.34 7.82
C ILE A 90 4.09 -2.56 8.55
N ALA A 91 5.31 -2.51 8.00
CA ALA A 91 6.43 -1.80 8.59
C ALA A 91 6.12 -0.30 8.73
N SER A 92 5.60 0.33 7.67
CA SER A 92 5.19 1.75 7.68
C SER A 92 4.20 2.05 8.80
N ARG A 93 3.16 1.22 8.93
CA ARG A 93 2.09 1.41 9.93
C ARG A 93 2.49 1.07 11.35
N LEU A 94 3.59 0.36 11.56
CA LEU A 94 4.04 -0.04 12.90
C LEU A 94 5.39 0.57 13.27
N GLY A 95 5.82 1.59 12.52
CA GLY A 95 7.07 2.33 12.79
C GLY A 95 8.31 1.44 12.69
N GLY A 96 8.30 0.48 11.76
CA GLY A 96 9.38 -0.46 11.54
C GLY A 96 10.02 -0.33 10.16
N LEU A 97 10.97 -1.24 9.91
CA LEU A 97 11.72 -1.33 8.66
C LEU A 97 11.27 -2.54 7.86
N ALA A 98 11.45 -2.51 6.54
CA ALA A 98 11.22 -3.67 5.69
C ALA A 98 12.54 -4.30 5.26
N VAL A 99 12.61 -5.62 5.33
CA VAL A 99 13.75 -6.41 4.85
C VAL A 99 13.29 -7.27 3.68
N CYS A 100 13.80 -6.98 2.49
CA CYS A 100 13.48 -7.71 1.27
C CYS A 100 14.75 -8.02 0.50
N ARG A 101 14.96 -9.29 0.13
CA ARG A 101 16.13 -9.75 -0.65
C ARG A 101 17.49 -9.37 -0.06
N GLY A 102 17.55 -9.12 1.25
CA GLY A 102 18.77 -8.72 1.98
C GLY A 102 19.04 -7.22 1.97
N GLU A 103 18.13 -6.42 1.43
CA GLU A 103 18.11 -4.97 1.53
C GLU A 103 17.16 -4.57 2.66
N VAL A 104 17.58 -3.56 3.43
CA VAL A 104 16.78 -2.91 4.45
C VAL A 104 16.28 -1.62 3.85
N SER A 105 15.00 -1.33 3.99
CA SER A 105 14.38 -0.10 3.54
C SER A 105 13.50 0.46 4.65
N ASP A 106 13.65 1.75 4.95
CA ASP A 106 12.69 2.49 5.74
C ASP A 106 11.53 2.93 4.83
N PRO A 107 10.29 2.44 5.06
CA PRO A 107 9.13 2.89 4.30
C PRO A 107 8.89 4.41 4.41
N ALA A 108 9.35 5.06 5.48
CA ALA A 108 9.23 6.50 5.72
C ALA A 108 10.18 7.34 4.86
N ASP A 109 11.34 6.80 4.47
CA ASP A 109 12.35 7.50 3.65
C ASP A 109 12.07 7.43 2.15
N ASP A 110 11.14 6.59 1.72
CA ASP A 110 10.86 6.41 0.30
C ASP A 110 9.90 7.49 -0.21
N GLU A 111 10.49 8.51 -0.85
CA GLU A 111 9.83 9.64 -1.52
C GLU A 111 9.00 9.21 -2.76
N GLY A 112 9.01 7.92 -3.11
CA GLY A 112 8.32 7.37 -4.27
C GLY A 112 6.85 7.02 -4.04
N GLY A 113 5.95 7.88 -4.50
CA GLY A 113 4.55 7.52 -4.78
C GLY A 113 3.51 8.07 -3.81
N GLY A 114 2.44 8.63 -4.36
CA GLY A 114 1.27 9.10 -3.60
C GLY A 114 0.17 8.03 -3.48
N PRO A 115 -0.98 8.40 -2.92
CA PRO A 115 -2.16 7.55 -2.96
C PRO A 115 -2.67 7.40 -4.41
N ALA A 116 -3.45 6.35 -4.64
CA ALA A 116 -4.16 6.13 -5.90
C ALA A 116 -5.63 5.87 -5.64
N VAL A 117 -6.49 6.30 -6.57
CA VAL A 117 -7.91 5.97 -6.57
C VAL A 117 -8.18 4.90 -7.61
N ILE A 118 -8.62 3.74 -7.15
CA ILE A 118 -8.97 2.60 -8.00
C ILE A 118 -10.45 2.73 -8.39
N LEU A 119 -10.71 2.69 -9.69
CA LEU A 119 -12.01 2.90 -10.29
C LEU A 119 -12.44 1.67 -11.09
N PRO A 120 -13.74 1.30 -11.06
CA PRO A 120 -14.28 0.20 -11.87
C PRO A 120 -14.33 0.53 -13.37
N VAL A 121 -14.33 1.81 -13.71
CA VAL A 121 -14.36 2.33 -15.08
C VAL A 121 -13.44 3.54 -15.17
N ARG A 122 -12.84 3.75 -16.34
CA ARG A 122 -12.07 4.96 -16.61
C ARG A 122 -13.01 6.17 -16.55
N PRO A 123 -12.68 7.23 -15.79
CA PRO A 123 -13.52 8.43 -15.72
C PRO A 123 -13.46 9.19 -17.05
N GLU A 124 -14.55 9.85 -17.39
CA GLU A 124 -14.57 10.79 -18.52
C GLU A 124 -13.70 12.01 -18.18
N ALA A 125 -13.02 12.57 -19.19
CA ALA A 125 -12.08 13.67 -18.98
C ALA A 125 -12.74 14.89 -18.33
N ASP A 126 -13.93 15.29 -18.79
CA ASP A 126 -14.67 16.44 -18.26
C ASP A 126 -15.12 16.23 -16.81
N GLU A 127 -15.47 15.00 -16.43
CA GLU A 127 -15.85 14.65 -15.06
C GLU A 127 -14.67 14.76 -14.11
N LEU A 128 -13.51 14.20 -14.50
CA LEU A 128 -12.28 14.30 -13.72
C LEU A 128 -11.79 15.75 -13.60
N VAL A 129 -11.76 16.50 -14.71
CA VAL A 129 -11.34 17.91 -14.72
C VAL A 129 -12.20 18.74 -13.78
N SER A 130 -13.53 18.55 -13.79
CA SER A 130 -14.46 19.26 -12.90
C SER A 130 -14.19 19.02 -11.40
N LEU A 131 -13.64 17.85 -11.04
CA LEU A 131 -13.22 17.54 -9.68
C LEU A 131 -11.87 18.19 -9.35
N LEU A 132 -10.92 18.17 -10.30
CA LEU A 132 -9.59 18.75 -10.16
C LEU A 132 -9.60 20.29 -10.11
N GLU A 133 -10.51 20.95 -10.82
CA GLU A 133 -10.67 22.42 -10.81
C GLU A 133 -11.02 22.98 -9.41
N ARG A 134 -11.52 22.11 -8.52
CA ARG A 134 -11.76 22.49 -7.11
C ARG A 134 -10.47 22.64 -6.32
N GLU A 135 -9.37 22.08 -6.82
CA GLU A 135 -8.05 22.10 -6.17
C GLU A 135 -7.15 23.23 -6.65
N GLY A 136 -7.38 23.76 -7.85
CA GLY A 136 -6.49 24.71 -8.50
C GLY A 136 -6.71 24.81 -10.00
N GLU A 137 -5.82 25.54 -10.68
CA GLU A 137 -5.81 25.62 -12.14
C GLU A 137 -5.33 24.28 -12.72
N VAL A 138 -6.12 23.70 -13.62
CA VAL A 138 -5.85 22.38 -14.21
C VAL A 138 -5.18 22.56 -15.57
N GLU A 139 -3.95 22.05 -15.67
CA GLU A 139 -3.20 22.02 -16.93
C GLU A 139 -3.14 20.57 -17.45
N PRO A 140 -3.78 20.25 -18.58
CA PRO A 140 -3.64 18.92 -19.19
C PRO A 140 -2.24 18.78 -19.82
N GLU A 141 -1.49 17.75 -19.43
CA GLU A 141 -0.18 17.43 -20.02
C GLU A 141 -0.33 16.54 -21.27
N GLU A 142 -1.21 15.56 -21.19
CA GLU A 142 -1.53 14.61 -22.25
C GLU A 142 -3.05 14.39 -22.28
N GLU A 143 -3.66 14.45 -23.47
CA GLU A 143 -5.13 14.40 -23.63
C GLU A 143 -5.77 13.19 -22.90
N GLY A 144 -6.36 13.46 -21.73
CA GLY A 144 -7.11 12.49 -20.95
C GLY A 144 -6.30 11.53 -20.07
N PHE A 145 -4.98 11.70 -19.95
CA PHE A 145 -4.11 10.76 -19.20
C PHE A 145 -3.27 11.42 -18.11
N ALA A 146 -2.96 12.70 -18.23
CA ALA A 146 -2.12 13.40 -17.28
C ALA A 146 -2.57 14.85 -17.09
N TYR A 147 -2.60 15.28 -15.83
CA TYR A 147 -3.00 16.64 -15.43
C TYR A 147 -2.03 17.15 -14.37
N THR A 148 -1.71 18.43 -14.42
CA THR A 148 -1.05 19.16 -13.33
C THR A 148 -2.06 20.10 -12.68
N VAL A 149 -2.04 20.15 -11.35
CA VAL A 149 -2.89 21.05 -10.54
C VAL A 149 -2.06 21.65 -9.41
N ASP A 150 -1.64 22.90 -9.56
CA ASP A 150 -0.78 23.62 -8.60
C ASP A 150 0.38 22.77 -8.05
N GLY A 151 1.17 22.16 -8.95
CA GLY A 151 2.33 21.33 -8.60
C GLY A 151 2.02 19.88 -8.20
N LEU A 152 0.74 19.50 -8.10
CA LEU A 152 0.32 18.10 -8.02
C LEU A 152 0.23 17.50 -9.42
N ARG A 153 0.66 16.26 -9.58
CA ARG A 153 0.52 15.51 -10.83
C ARG A 153 -0.51 14.39 -10.65
N VAL A 154 -1.46 14.32 -11.56
CA VAL A 154 -2.54 13.34 -11.59
C VAL A 154 -2.42 12.51 -12.86
N LEU A 155 -2.30 11.19 -12.72
CA LEU A 155 -2.15 10.27 -13.84
C LEU A 155 -3.31 9.29 -13.88
N VAL A 156 -3.95 9.15 -15.03
CA VAL A 156 -5.01 8.17 -15.28
C VAL A 156 -4.42 7.01 -16.06
N VAL A 157 -4.24 5.87 -15.40
CA VAL A 157 -3.56 4.70 -15.99
C VAL A 157 -4.42 3.44 -15.84
N PRO A 158 -4.32 2.48 -16.77
CA PRO A 158 -4.90 1.15 -16.55
C PRO A 158 -4.30 0.54 -15.29
N GLN A 159 -5.15 0.12 -14.35
CA GLN A 159 -4.69 -0.58 -13.15
C GLN A 159 -4.23 -1.98 -13.57
N LYS A 160 -2.92 -2.20 -13.50
CA LYS A 160 -2.37 -3.52 -13.76
C LYS A 160 -2.75 -4.46 -12.61
N GLY A 161 -3.39 -5.56 -12.98
CA GLY A 161 -3.82 -6.57 -12.02
C GLY A 161 -5.03 -6.15 -11.18
N SER A 162 -5.29 -6.94 -10.14
CA SER A 162 -6.46 -6.75 -9.26
C SER A 162 -5.99 -6.75 -7.82
N PRO A 163 -5.63 -5.58 -7.24
CA PRO A 163 -5.20 -5.53 -5.84
C PRO A 163 -6.32 -6.10 -4.96
N PRO A 164 -6.02 -6.93 -3.95
CA PRO A 164 -7.06 -7.59 -3.17
C PRO A 164 -8.02 -6.59 -2.48
N ALA A 165 -7.50 -5.43 -2.08
CA ALA A 165 -8.28 -4.30 -1.57
C ALA A 165 -9.42 -3.84 -2.51
N ALA A 166 -9.28 -3.99 -3.83
CA ALA A 166 -10.27 -3.55 -4.81
C ALA A 166 -11.22 -4.69 -5.28
N GLN A 167 -11.23 -5.85 -4.60
CA GLN A 167 -12.07 -6.99 -5.00
C GLN A 167 -13.56 -6.64 -5.13
N GLU A 168 -14.06 -5.70 -4.33
CA GLU A 168 -15.46 -5.25 -4.38
C GLU A 168 -15.84 -4.49 -5.66
N LEU A 169 -14.86 -3.93 -6.36
CA LEU A 169 -15.07 -3.22 -7.62
C LEU A 169 -15.15 -4.17 -8.82
N LEU A 170 -14.56 -5.36 -8.72
CA LEU A 170 -14.45 -6.33 -9.81
C LEU A 170 -15.80 -6.74 -10.44
N PRO A 171 -16.89 -6.94 -9.69
CA PRO A 171 -18.20 -7.25 -10.29
C PRO A 171 -18.73 -6.18 -11.24
N PHE A 172 -18.21 -4.95 -11.14
CA PHE A 172 -18.65 -3.79 -11.93
C PHE A 172 -17.61 -3.37 -12.98
N ALA A 173 -16.40 -3.94 -12.93
CA ALA A 173 -15.28 -3.51 -13.75
C ALA A 173 -15.10 -4.39 -14.99
N THR A 174 -14.90 -3.75 -16.16
CA THR A 174 -14.37 -4.45 -17.35
C THR A 174 -12.84 -4.43 -17.33
N GLU A 175 -12.26 -3.29 -16.94
CA GLU A 175 -10.84 -3.08 -16.68
C GLU A 175 -10.73 -2.02 -15.57
N LEU A 176 -9.96 -2.31 -14.51
CA LEU A 176 -9.75 -1.35 -13.44
C LEU A 176 -8.88 -0.18 -13.94
N THR A 177 -9.17 1.02 -13.48
CA THR A 177 -8.36 2.22 -13.73
C THR A 177 -7.81 2.74 -12.42
N ALA A 178 -6.57 3.24 -12.42
CA ALA A 178 -5.99 3.94 -11.29
C ALA A 178 -5.80 5.42 -11.64
N VAL A 179 -6.25 6.28 -10.74
CA VAL A 179 -5.88 7.71 -10.73
C VAL A 179 -4.76 7.87 -9.72
N GLU A 180 -3.51 7.87 -10.19
CA GLU A 180 -2.33 8.03 -9.33
C GLU A 180 -2.09 9.51 -9.04
N LEU A 181 -1.91 9.85 -7.77
CA LEU A 181 -1.59 11.21 -7.34
C LEU A 181 -0.11 11.29 -6.95
N ARG A 182 0.57 12.37 -7.32
CA ARG A 182 1.98 12.61 -7.00
C ARG A 182 2.21 14.07 -6.63
N GLY A 183 3.08 14.32 -5.66
CA GLY A 183 3.40 15.64 -5.14
C GLY A 183 4.08 15.54 -3.78
N GLU A 184 4.58 16.68 -3.27
CA GLU A 184 5.27 16.75 -1.98
C GLU A 184 4.30 16.93 -0.80
N ASP A 185 3.13 17.53 -1.04
CA ASP A 185 2.12 17.79 -0.01
C ASP A 185 1.23 16.55 0.22
N ARG A 186 1.65 15.71 1.18
CA ARG A 186 0.98 14.43 1.45
C ARG A 186 -0.45 14.59 1.94
N GLU A 187 -0.69 15.55 2.83
CA GLU A 187 -2.02 15.80 3.38
C GLU A 187 -3.00 16.23 2.28
N ARG A 188 -2.55 17.11 1.37
CA ARG A 188 -3.33 17.51 0.20
C ARG A 188 -3.59 16.34 -0.75
N LEU A 189 -2.61 15.47 -0.98
CA LEU A 189 -2.78 14.27 -1.82
C LEU A 189 -3.82 13.31 -1.24
N ASP A 190 -3.75 13.01 0.06
CA ASP A 190 -4.69 12.09 0.71
C ASP A 190 -6.11 12.67 0.73
N ALA A 191 -6.27 13.97 1.00
CA ALA A 191 -7.56 14.65 0.91
C ALA A 191 -8.15 14.65 -0.50
N LEU A 192 -7.31 14.87 -1.53
CA LEU A 192 -7.74 14.80 -2.92
C LEU A 192 -8.15 13.38 -3.32
N ALA A 193 -7.40 12.36 -2.90
CA ALA A 193 -7.72 10.97 -3.19
C ALA A 193 -9.11 10.59 -2.65
N LEU A 194 -9.41 10.96 -1.40
CA LEU A 194 -10.71 10.70 -0.79
C LEU A 194 -11.85 11.41 -1.54
N ARG A 195 -11.66 12.67 -1.93
CA ARG A 195 -12.66 13.42 -2.73
C ARG A 195 -12.88 12.80 -4.12
N LEU A 196 -11.81 12.38 -4.78
CA LEU A 196 -11.90 11.72 -6.08
C LEU A 196 -12.60 10.36 -5.96
N ALA A 197 -12.31 9.58 -4.93
CA ALA A 197 -13.00 8.33 -4.65
C ALA A 197 -14.50 8.53 -4.42
N GLU A 198 -14.89 9.54 -3.63
CA GLU A 198 -16.29 9.90 -3.43
C GLU A 198 -16.96 10.33 -4.75
N GLY A 199 -16.30 11.22 -5.52
CA GLY A 199 -16.86 11.74 -6.77
C GLY A 199 -16.99 10.72 -7.89
N LEU A 200 -16.06 9.75 -7.96
CA LEU A 200 -15.94 8.78 -9.05
C LEU A 200 -16.39 7.36 -8.64
N ASN A 201 -16.94 7.20 -7.43
CA ASN A 201 -17.31 5.90 -6.84
C ASN A 201 -16.14 4.90 -6.84
N GLY A 202 -14.98 5.39 -6.42
CA GLY A 202 -13.72 4.67 -6.33
C GLY A 202 -13.36 4.20 -4.93
N LEU A 203 -12.19 3.58 -4.85
CA LEU A 203 -11.55 3.18 -3.60
C LEU A 203 -10.14 3.77 -3.53
N VAL A 204 -9.79 4.39 -2.40
CA VAL A 204 -8.43 4.91 -2.20
C VAL A 204 -7.53 3.79 -1.70
N VAL A 205 -6.34 3.72 -2.27
CA VAL A 205 -5.23 2.94 -1.73
C VAL A 205 -4.00 3.83 -1.52
N ASP A 206 -3.20 3.49 -0.52
CA ASP A 206 -1.87 4.07 -0.36
C ASP A 206 -0.86 3.46 -1.36
N ARG A 207 0.40 3.90 -1.30
CA ARG A 207 1.47 3.43 -2.19
C ARG A 207 1.81 1.94 -2.03
N TRP A 208 1.43 1.32 -0.90
CA TRP A 208 1.58 -0.12 -0.66
C TRP A 208 0.29 -0.89 -0.96
N ARG A 209 -0.72 -0.22 -1.53
CA ARG A 209 -2.01 -0.78 -1.94
C ARG A 209 -2.93 -1.16 -0.78
N PHE A 210 -2.71 -0.57 0.40
CA PHE A 210 -3.63 -0.72 1.52
C PHE A 210 -4.75 0.28 1.34
N ARG A 211 -5.98 -0.17 1.55
CA ARG A 211 -7.17 0.67 1.55
C ARG A 211 -7.04 1.80 2.56
N VAL A 212 -7.48 2.99 2.17
CA VAL A 212 -7.56 4.19 3.01
C VAL A 212 -9.01 4.65 2.98
N ASP A 213 -9.77 4.38 4.05
CA ASP A 213 -11.16 4.85 4.18
C ASP A 213 -11.23 6.16 4.97
N ALA A 214 -10.24 6.40 5.83
CA ALA A 214 -10.07 7.62 6.60
C ALA A 214 -8.60 8.00 6.74
N ALA A 215 -8.33 9.28 7.05
CA ALA A 215 -6.96 9.77 7.26
C ALA A 215 -6.19 8.99 8.36
N GLU A 216 -6.91 8.42 9.33
CA GLU A 216 -6.36 7.59 10.40
C GLU A 216 -5.84 6.22 9.93
N ASP A 217 -6.22 5.73 8.75
CA ASP A 217 -5.76 4.44 8.21
C ASP A 217 -4.31 4.45 7.70
N VAL A 218 -3.72 5.64 7.59
CA VAL A 218 -2.34 5.88 7.12
C VAL A 218 -1.38 6.08 8.29
N LEU A 219 -1.89 6.35 9.51
CA LEU A 219 -1.06 6.62 10.68
C LEU A 219 -0.77 5.34 11.49
N PRO A 220 0.39 5.27 12.17
CA PRO A 220 0.63 4.20 13.12
C PRO A 220 -0.42 4.21 14.24
N PRO A 221 -0.86 3.04 14.75
CA PRO A 221 -1.78 2.99 15.87
C PRO A 221 -1.13 3.65 17.10
N ALA A 222 -1.92 4.49 17.77
CA ALA A 222 -1.53 5.20 19.00
C ALA A 222 -1.33 4.27 20.20
#